data_AF-E8R325-F1
#
_entry.id   AF-E8R325-F1
#
_cell.length_a   1.000
_cell.length_b   1.000
_cell.length_c   1.000
_cell.angle_alpha   90.00
_cell.angle_beta   90.00
_cell.angle_gamma   90.00
#
_symmetry.space_group_name_H-M   'P 1'
#
loop_
_entity.id
_entity.type
_entity.pdbx_description
1 polymer ?
#
loop_
_entity_poly.entity_id
_entity_poly.type
_entity_poly.pdbx_seq_one_letter_code
_entity_poly.pdbx_strand_id
1 'polypeptide(L)'
;MKRSRDGREGGSEATAVGWLIVAAMIGGVASPCAAQANRTTAVDPDQFPLPLHRAMEVEDIDRQGRQLRDQIAEAETRYAKVRELAERKVVPVVELKREAAELDHLKARAVELQAFRALKLHEREVLATGINNEAITYDLLLALLKAQEEMARVEREFRRYEYLQTAALRKAGAVSDEELARAKSNYDLASANLNMSRARQEQVALELAVRKGEQAFEANAFRDLKLRAVRARLVYDELAAEAIRRRLDLARERARRGLTANAELEALSAALKQAQAEVEADRTELERFANETIEPPPPLNPPTNPAAPVPPRTQPRSGPDTATHVSSSPRLNG
;
A
#
# COMPACT_ATOMS: atom_id res chain seq x y z
N MET A 1 -44.35 16.76 7.59
CA MET A 1 -43.22 16.45 8.51
C MET A 1 -43.01 14.94 8.54
N LYS A 2 -41.92 14.47 7.91
CA LYS A 2 -41.22 13.18 8.03
C LYS A 2 -40.39 13.03 6.75
N ARG A 3 -39.12 13.40 6.79
CA ARG A 3 -38.18 13.12 5.69
C ARG A 3 -37.42 11.86 6.07
N SER A 4 -37.59 10.81 5.27
CA SER A 4 -36.72 9.62 5.26
C SER A 4 -35.31 10.09 4.92
N ARG A 5 -34.35 9.72 5.76
CA ARG A 5 -32.93 9.99 5.55
C ARG A 5 -32.33 8.64 5.18
N ASP A 6 -32.31 8.33 3.89
CA ASP A 6 -31.66 7.12 3.38
C ASP A 6 -30.15 7.28 3.59
N GLY A 7 -29.62 6.35 4.40
CA GLY A 7 -28.20 6.21 4.66
C GLY A 7 -27.49 5.69 3.42
N ARG A 8 -26.57 6.48 2.87
CA ARG A 8 -25.51 5.97 2.00
C ARG A 8 -24.47 5.27 2.89
N GLU A 9 -24.50 3.95 2.89
CA GLU A 9 -23.36 3.13 3.26
C GLU A 9 -22.32 3.22 2.12
N GLY A 10 -21.41 4.18 2.23
CA GLY A 10 -20.17 4.24 1.44
C GLY A 10 -19.01 3.88 2.36
N GLY A 11 -18.83 2.60 2.66
CA GLY A 11 -17.84 2.11 3.62
C GLY A 11 -16.75 1.30 2.95
N SER A 12 -15.55 1.88 2.86
CA SER A 12 -14.28 1.20 3.17
C SER A 12 -13.89 -0.05 2.38
N GLU A 13 -14.00 -0.07 1.05
CA GLU A 13 -13.26 -1.04 0.21
C GLU A 13 -11.87 -0.52 -0.23
N ALA A 14 -11.60 0.78 -0.07
CA ALA A 14 -10.38 1.42 -0.57
C ALA A 14 -9.14 1.26 0.34
N THR A 15 -9.28 0.71 1.54
CA THR A 15 -8.17 0.58 2.52
C THR A 15 -7.45 -0.77 2.45
N ALA A 16 -8.04 -1.81 1.86
CA ALA A 16 -7.44 -3.15 1.81
C ALA A 16 -6.44 -3.33 0.64
N VAL A 17 -6.59 -2.57 -0.46
CA VAL A 17 -5.80 -2.79 -1.69
C VAL A 17 -4.39 -2.19 -1.62
N GLY A 18 -4.16 -1.18 -0.75
CA GLY A 18 -2.86 -0.49 -0.64
C GLY A 18 -1.76 -1.28 0.08
N TRP A 19 -2.11 -2.25 0.94
CA TRP A 19 -1.15 -2.92 1.82
C TRP A 19 -0.51 -4.19 1.20
N LEU A 20 -1.18 -4.80 0.22
CA LEU A 20 -0.71 -6.04 -0.42
C LEU A 20 0.51 -5.82 -1.33
N ILE A 21 0.73 -4.60 -1.84
CA ILE A 21 1.84 -4.29 -2.76
C ILE A 21 3.18 -4.13 -2.02
N VAL A 22 3.18 -3.68 -0.75
CA VAL A 22 4.42 -3.43 0.00
C VAL A 22 4.96 -4.68 0.69
N ALA A 23 4.09 -5.63 1.08
CA ALA A 23 4.52 -6.90 1.67
C ALA A 23 5.31 -7.78 0.68
N ALA A 24 4.98 -7.74 -0.62
CA ALA A 24 5.64 -8.53 -1.66
C ALA A 24 7.05 -8.04 -2.03
N MET A 25 7.37 -6.76 -1.79
CA MET A 25 8.66 -6.17 -2.22
C MET A 25 9.80 -6.34 -1.20
N ILE A 26 9.49 -6.66 0.06
CA ILE A 26 10.49 -6.72 1.17
C ILE A 26 10.58 -8.13 1.76
N GLY A 27 9.61 -9.00 1.49
CA GLY A 27 9.74 -10.43 1.71
C GLY A 27 10.62 -11.05 0.63
N GLY A 28 11.92 -11.13 0.88
CA GLY A 28 12.87 -11.80 0.00
C GLY A 28 12.43 -13.21 -0.37
N VAL A 29 11.92 -13.37 -1.60
CA VAL A 29 12.03 -14.61 -2.35
C VAL A 29 12.71 -14.22 -3.66
N ALA A 30 14.04 -14.34 -3.67
CA ALA A 30 14.78 -14.43 -4.91
C ALA A 30 14.24 -15.66 -5.66
N SER A 31 13.48 -15.43 -6.73
CA SER A 31 13.10 -16.50 -7.65
C SER A 31 14.33 -16.81 -8.50
N PRO A 32 14.88 -18.04 -8.45
CA PRO A 32 16.10 -18.36 -9.18
C PRO A 32 15.79 -18.45 -10.68
N CYS A 33 16.63 -17.77 -11.44
CA CYS A 33 16.73 -17.90 -12.89
C CYS A 33 17.31 -19.30 -13.22
N ALA A 34 16.54 -20.16 -13.89
CA ALA A 34 17.08 -21.29 -14.64
C ALA A 34 16.11 -21.74 -15.76
N ALA A 35 16.54 -21.46 -16.99
CA ALA A 35 16.35 -22.25 -18.21
C ALA A 35 14.93 -22.67 -18.65
N GLN A 36 14.43 -22.00 -19.70
CA GLN A 36 13.83 -22.76 -20.81
C GLN A 36 14.10 -22.07 -22.16
N ALA A 37 14.80 -22.82 -23.00
CA ALA A 37 15.19 -22.47 -24.36
C ALA A 37 13.99 -22.43 -25.32
N ASN A 38 14.12 -21.58 -26.35
CA ASN A 38 13.47 -21.66 -27.66
C ASN A 38 12.08 -22.29 -27.71
N ARG A 39 11.04 -21.47 -27.57
CA ARG A 39 9.80 -21.64 -28.32
C ARG A 39 9.41 -20.32 -28.95
N THR A 40 9.49 -20.27 -30.27
CA THR A 40 8.70 -19.35 -31.09
C THR A 40 7.23 -19.55 -30.72
N THR A 41 6.65 -18.62 -29.98
CA THR A 41 5.22 -18.60 -29.68
C THR A 41 4.62 -17.31 -30.17
N ALA A 42 3.56 -17.44 -30.95
CA ALA A 42 2.66 -16.38 -31.35
C ALA A 42 2.34 -15.48 -30.15
N VAL A 43 2.41 -14.17 -30.38
CA VAL A 43 2.00 -13.16 -29.42
C VAL A 43 0.52 -13.40 -29.11
N ASP A 44 0.24 -13.79 -27.87
CA ASP A 44 -1.10 -13.93 -27.33
C ASP A 44 -1.78 -12.55 -27.35
N PRO A 45 -2.93 -12.34 -28.00
CA PRO A 45 -3.60 -11.05 -28.07
C PRO A 45 -4.06 -10.52 -26.70
N ASP A 46 -4.12 -11.37 -25.67
CA ASP A 46 -4.39 -10.97 -24.28
C ASP A 46 -3.10 -10.63 -23.48
N GLN A 47 -1.91 -10.83 -24.07
CA GLN A 47 -0.66 -10.30 -23.53
C GLN A 47 -0.42 -8.89 -24.07
N PHE A 48 -1.08 -7.92 -23.45
CA PHE A 48 -0.68 -6.52 -23.60
C PHE A 48 0.82 -6.39 -23.29
N PRO A 49 1.60 -5.70 -24.12
CA PRO A 49 3.03 -5.59 -23.88
C PRO A 49 3.27 -4.94 -22.51
N LEU A 50 4.03 -5.60 -21.63
CA LEU A 50 4.33 -5.15 -20.26
C LEU A 50 4.69 -3.65 -20.13
N PRO A 51 5.39 -3.01 -21.10
CA PRO A 51 5.61 -1.56 -21.10
C PRO A 51 4.33 -0.71 -21.16
N LEU A 52 3.29 -1.16 -21.86
CA LEU A 52 2.00 -0.48 -21.98
C LEU A 52 1.22 -0.54 -20.66
N HIS A 53 1.19 -1.71 -19.99
CA HIS A 53 0.55 -1.85 -18.67
C HIS A 53 1.16 -0.89 -17.63
N ARG A 54 2.49 -0.77 -17.63
CA ARG A 54 3.21 0.12 -16.71
C ARG A 54 3.01 1.60 -17.03
N ALA A 55 2.84 1.96 -18.30
CA ALA A 55 2.48 3.32 -18.68
C ALA A 55 1.05 3.66 -18.21
N MET A 56 0.10 2.72 -18.38
CA MET A 56 -1.27 2.88 -17.92
C MET A 56 -1.36 3.02 -16.39
N GLU A 57 -0.57 2.27 -15.63
CA GLU A 57 -0.56 2.36 -14.15
C GLU A 57 -0.20 3.79 -13.67
N VAL A 58 0.84 4.40 -14.25
CA VAL A 58 1.23 5.79 -13.91
C VAL A 58 0.17 6.79 -14.36
N GLU A 59 -0.43 6.59 -15.53
CA GLU A 59 -1.51 7.44 -16.03
C GLU A 59 -2.78 7.36 -15.18
N ASP A 60 -3.11 6.17 -14.68
CA ASP A 60 -4.23 5.95 -13.77
C ASP A 60 -3.98 6.63 -12.42
N ILE A 61 -2.76 6.55 -11.89
CA ILE A 61 -2.35 7.31 -10.69
C ILE A 61 -2.47 8.82 -10.95
N ASP A 62 -2.05 9.31 -12.12
CA ASP A 62 -2.19 10.72 -12.50
C ASP A 62 -3.66 11.15 -12.63
N ARG A 63 -4.54 10.26 -13.11
CA ARG A 63 -5.99 10.49 -13.16
C ARG A 63 -6.58 10.56 -11.76
N GLN A 64 -6.23 9.62 -10.88
CA GLN A 64 -6.63 9.64 -9.47
C GLN A 64 -6.12 10.91 -8.77
N GLY A 65 -4.90 11.35 -9.07
CA GLY A 65 -4.34 12.58 -8.52
C GLY A 65 -5.10 13.85 -8.96
N ARG A 66 -5.62 13.89 -10.19
CA ARG A 66 -6.53 14.96 -10.62
C ARG A 66 -7.86 14.92 -9.85
N GLN A 67 -8.51 13.76 -9.82
CA GLN A 67 -9.77 13.59 -9.09
C GLN A 67 -9.66 13.97 -7.62
N LEU A 68 -8.55 13.60 -6.97
CA LEU A 68 -8.31 13.89 -5.56
C LEU A 68 -8.06 15.40 -5.32
N ARG A 69 -7.39 16.10 -6.24
CA ARG A 69 -7.25 17.56 -6.17
C ARG A 69 -8.61 18.26 -6.27
N ASP A 70 -9.49 17.80 -7.15
CA ASP A 70 -10.83 18.35 -7.28
C ASP A 70 -11.64 18.11 -6.00
N GLN A 71 -11.56 16.90 -5.42
CA GLN A 71 -12.18 16.57 -4.13
C GLN A 71 -11.66 17.43 -2.98
N ILE A 72 -10.35 17.71 -2.93
CA ILE A 72 -9.76 18.61 -1.94
C ILE A 72 -10.32 20.02 -2.11
N ALA A 73 -10.36 20.57 -3.32
CA ALA A 73 -10.90 21.91 -3.58
C ALA A 73 -12.38 22.04 -3.16
N GLU A 74 -13.18 21.00 -3.44
CA GLU A 74 -14.56 20.93 -2.97
C GLU A 74 -14.64 20.86 -1.44
N ALA A 75 -13.82 20.03 -0.80
CA ALA A 75 -13.78 19.88 0.66
C ALA A 75 -13.30 21.16 1.35
N GLU A 76 -12.34 21.90 0.79
CA GLU A 76 -11.90 23.20 1.30
C GLU A 76 -13.04 24.22 1.27
N THR A 77 -13.82 24.22 0.19
CA THR A 77 -15.00 25.09 0.07
C THR A 77 -16.08 24.70 1.08
N ARG A 78 -16.33 23.40 1.27
CA ARG A 78 -17.28 22.90 2.29
C ARG A 78 -16.83 23.30 3.70
N TYR A 79 -15.57 23.06 4.03
CA TYR A 79 -14.98 23.41 5.32
C TYR A 79 -15.07 24.91 5.60
N ALA A 80 -14.73 25.76 4.63
CA ALA A 80 -14.82 27.22 4.77
C ALA A 80 -16.27 27.67 5.09
N LYS A 81 -17.25 27.11 4.37
CA LYS A 81 -18.67 27.39 4.62
C LYS A 81 -19.14 26.92 5.99
N VAL A 82 -18.77 25.70 6.39
CA VAL A 82 -19.14 25.15 7.70
C VAL A 82 -18.48 25.93 8.83
N ARG A 83 -17.23 26.38 8.64
CA ARG A 83 -16.53 27.27 9.56
C ARG A 83 -17.25 28.60 9.75
N GLU A 84 -17.64 29.28 8.68
CA GLU A 84 -18.41 30.53 8.75
C GLU A 84 -19.74 30.33 9.50
N LEU A 85 -20.45 29.24 9.23
CA LEU A 85 -21.70 28.90 9.93
C LEU A 85 -21.48 28.54 11.40
N ALA A 86 -20.36 27.89 11.73
CA ALA A 86 -19.99 27.58 13.12
C ALA A 86 -19.59 28.83 13.91
N GLU A 87 -18.88 29.78 13.30
CA GLU A 87 -18.55 31.09 13.89
C GLU A 87 -19.83 31.89 14.22
N ARG A 88 -20.86 31.74 13.38
CA ARG A 88 -22.22 32.29 13.62
C ARG A 88 -23.08 31.43 14.56
N LYS A 89 -22.54 30.33 15.11
CA LYS A 89 -23.25 29.36 15.98
C LYS A 89 -24.49 28.72 15.34
N VAL A 90 -24.56 28.67 14.01
CA VAL A 90 -25.66 28.05 13.25
C VAL A 90 -25.47 26.53 13.16
N VAL A 91 -24.23 26.08 13.07
CA VAL A 91 -23.86 24.66 12.94
C VAL A 91 -23.13 24.21 14.20
N PRO A 92 -23.40 22.99 14.72
CA PRO A 92 -22.67 22.48 15.87
C PRO A 92 -21.18 22.29 15.56
N VAL A 93 -20.33 22.52 16.56
CA VAL A 93 -18.86 22.34 16.48
C VAL A 93 -18.46 20.94 15.99
N VAL A 94 -19.33 19.95 16.19
CA VAL A 94 -19.17 18.58 15.70
C VAL A 94 -18.99 18.52 14.20
N GLU A 95 -19.84 19.22 13.45
CA GLU A 95 -19.78 19.17 11.99
C GLU A 95 -18.56 19.91 11.46
N LEU A 96 -18.13 20.97 12.14
CA LEU A 96 -16.86 21.62 11.82
C LEU A 96 -15.66 20.67 11.97
N LYS A 97 -15.64 19.87 13.04
CA LYS A 97 -14.56 18.88 13.26
C LYS A 97 -14.59 17.75 12.26
N ARG A 98 -15.78 17.29 11.85
CA ARG A 98 -15.95 16.28 10.83
C ARG A 98 -15.41 16.75 9.47
N GLU A 99 -15.82 17.93 9.02
CA GLU A 99 -15.34 18.49 7.74
C GLU A 99 -13.83 18.78 7.78
N ALA A 100 -13.29 19.21 8.92
CA ALA A 100 -11.84 19.36 9.08
C ALA A 100 -11.10 18.03 8.92
N ALA A 101 -11.58 16.96 9.57
CA ALA A 101 -10.97 15.64 9.48
C ALA A 101 -11.07 15.03 8.07
N GLU A 102 -12.20 15.23 7.38
CA GLU A 102 -12.36 14.79 5.98
C GLU A 102 -11.37 15.51 5.06
N LEU A 103 -11.22 16.83 5.22
CA LEU A 103 -10.24 17.61 4.48
C LEU A 103 -8.80 17.15 4.75
N ASP A 104 -8.44 16.97 6.02
CA ASP A 104 -7.11 16.50 6.42
C ASP A 104 -6.83 15.08 5.87
N HIS A 105 -7.84 14.21 5.84
CA HIS A 105 -7.72 12.86 5.28
C HIS A 105 -7.46 12.90 3.77
N LEU A 106 -8.22 13.72 3.02
CA LEU A 106 -8.00 13.88 1.58
C LEU A 106 -6.61 14.46 1.27
N LYS A 107 -6.14 15.42 2.07
CA LYS A 107 -4.79 15.98 1.97
C LYS A 107 -3.72 14.93 2.25
N ALA A 108 -3.87 14.14 3.29
CA ALA A 108 -2.95 13.04 3.60
C ALA A 108 -2.93 11.97 2.49
N ARG A 109 -4.11 11.62 1.94
CA ARG A 109 -4.23 10.72 0.78
C ARG A 109 -3.51 11.25 -0.46
N ALA A 110 -3.53 12.56 -0.69
CA ALA A 110 -2.82 13.15 -1.83
C ALA A 110 -1.29 13.04 -1.69
N VAL A 111 -0.78 13.22 -0.47
CA VAL A 111 0.65 13.03 -0.18
C VAL A 111 1.05 11.56 -0.36
N GLU A 112 0.22 10.62 0.10
CA GLU A 112 0.45 9.18 -0.08
C GLU A 112 0.44 8.79 -1.56
N LEU A 113 -0.54 9.26 -2.33
CA LEU A 113 -0.61 9.00 -3.76
C LEU A 113 0.60 9.58 -4.51
N GLN A 114 1.09 10.75 -4.09
CA GLN A 114 2.30 11.34 -4.66
C GLN A 114 3.55 10.52 -4.34
N ALA A 115 3.68 10.00 -3.11
CA ALA A 115 4.78 9.12 -2.73
C ALA A 115 4.72 7.78 -3.50
N PHE A 116 3.52 7.20 -3.64
CA PHE A 116 3.30 5.98 -4.42
C PHE A 116 3.64 6.19 -5.90
N ARG A 117 3.23 7.33 -6.48
CA ARG A 117 3.58 7.71 -7.85
C ARG A 117 5.09 7.78 -8.05
N ALA A 118 5.82 8.40 -7.12
CA ALA A 118 7.27 8.52 -7.20
C ALA A 118 7.96 7.15 -7.19
N LEU A 119 7.49 6.23 -6.32
CA LEU A 119 7.96 4.84 -6.29
C LEU A 119 7.71 4.13 -7.63
N LYS A 120 6.52 4.31 -8.22
CA LYS A 120 6.15 3.68 -9.49
C LYS A 120 6.92 4.21 -10.70
N LEU A 121 7.22 5.51 -10.70
CA LEU A 121 8.11 6.09 -11.72
C LEU A 121 9.52 5.51 -11.61
N HIS A 122 10.05 5.39 -10.39
CA HIS A 122 11.35 4.78 -10.19
C HIS A 122 11.37 3.31 -10.62
N GLU A 123 10.36 2.52 -10.26
CA GLU A 123 10.21 1.13 -10.71
C GLU A 123 10.25 1.04 -12.25
N ARG A 124 9.55 1.94 -12.94
CA ARG A 124 9.57 2.03 -14.41
C ARG A 124 10.95 2.37 -14.96
N GLU A 125 11.67 3.31 -14.35
CA GLU A 125 13.03 3.70 -14.74
C GLU A 125 14.03 2.56 -14.56
N VAL A 126 13.99 1.87 -13.41
CA VAL A 126 14.83 0.69 -13.12
C VAL A 126 14.59 -0.39 -14.17
N LEU A 127 13.34 -0.65 -14.51
CA LEU A 127 12.99 -1.65 -15.51
C LEU A 127 13.36 -1.25 -16.95
N ALA A 128 13.33 0.05 -17.27
CA ALA A 128 13.69 0.55 -18.60
C ALA A 128 15.22 0.59 -18.80
N THR A 129 15.97 0.94 -17.76
CA THR A 129 17.43 1.11 -17.81
C THR A 129 18.18 -0.16 -17.40
N GLY A 130 17.54 -1.05 -16.64
CA GLY A 130 18.18 -2.17 -15.96
C GLY A 130 19.04 -1.74 -14.76
N ILE A 131 19.12 -0.45 -14.46
CA ILE A 131 19.95 0.10 -13.39
C ILE A 131 19.09 0.23 -12.14
N ASN A 132 19.32 -0.66 -11.17
CA ASN A 132 18.67 -0.56 -9.87
C ASN A 132 19.54 0.26 -8.91
N ASN A 133 19.05 1.43 -8.49
CA ASN A 133 19.63 2.16 -7.38
C ASN A 133 18.82 1.85 -6.12
N GLU A 134 19.26 0.83 -5.39
CA GLU A 134 18.58 0.35 -4.19
C GLU A 134 18.38 1.46 -3.16
N ALA A 135 19.35 2.38 -3.02
CA ALA A 135 19.25 3.52 -2.09
C ALA A 135 18.00 4.37 -2.37
N ILE A 136 17.74 4.68 -3.65
CA ILE A 136 16.58 5.46 -4.08
C ILE A 136 15.29 4.68 -3.81
N THR A 137 15.27 3.37 -4.11
CA THR A 137 14.11 2.51 -3.83
C THR A 137 13.73 2.55 -2.36
N TYR A 138 14.70 2.40 -1.44
CA TYR A 138 14.44 2.43 -0.01
C TYR A 138 14.01 3.82 0.49
N ASP A 139 14.60 4.89 -0.01
CA ASP A 139 14.21 6.26 0.35
C ASP A 139 12.75 6.54 -0.07
N LEU A 140 12.35 6.11 -1.27
CA LEU A 140 10.98 6.24 -1.78
C LEU A 140 9.98 5.38 -0.98
N LEU A 141 10.36 4.16 -0.63
CA LEU A 141 9.57 3.29 0.23
C LEU A 141 9.35 3.93 1.61
N LEU A 142 10.40 4.49 2.22
CA LEU A 142 10.28 5.17 3.51
C LEU A 142 9.39 6.42 3.42
N ALA A 143 9.45 7.15 2.32
CA ALA A 143 8.55 8.27 2.06
C ALA A 143 7.08 7.83 1.95
N LEU A 144 6.80 6.70 1.29
CA LEU A 144 5.47 6.11 1.24
C LEU A 144 4.97 5.71 2.63
N LEU A 145 5.81 5.02 3.41
CA LEU A 145 5.45 4.61 4.79
C LEU A 145 5.16 5.83 5.69
N LYS A 146 5.92 6.92 5.55
CA LYS A 146 5.64 8.19 6.26
C LYS A 146 4.29 8.77 5.88
N ALA A 147 3.94 8.75 4.59
CA ALA A 147 2.66 9.24 4.13
C ALA A 147 1.48 8.37 4.63
N GLN A 148 1.67 7.06 4.69
CA GLN A 148 0.69 6.12 5.26
C GLN A 148 0.53 6.31 6.77
N GLU A 149 1.61 6.55 7.53
CA GLU A 149 1.55 6.91 8.95
C GLU A 149 0.71 8.18 9.15
N GLU A 150 0.92 9.19 8.31
CA GLU A 150 0.17 10.44 8.40
C GLU A 150 -1.32 10.27 8.15
N MET A 151 -1.70 9.47 7.15
CA MET A 151 -3.09 9.08 6.95
C MET A 151 -3.67 8.36 8.17
N ALA A 152 -2.93 7.40 8.74
CA ALA A 152 -3.35 6.66 9.93
C ALA A 152 -3.49 7.58 11.16
N ARG A 153 -2.63 8.60 11.28
CA ARG A 153 -2.70 9.60 12.35
C ARG A 153 -3.99 10.43 12.26
N VAL A 154 -4.32 10.92 11.07
CA VAL A 154 -5.56 11.68 10.84
C VAL A 154 -6.79 10.84 11.17
N GLU A 155 -6.84 9.59 10.68
CA GLU A 155 -7.94 8.66 10.98
C GLU A 155 -8.07 8.40 12.49
N ARG A 156 -6.96 8.17 13.20
CA ARG A 156 -6.97 7.96 14.66
C ARG A 156 -7.57 9.14 15.39
N GLU A 157 -7.17 10.37 15.06
CA GLU A 157 -7.70 11.56 15.74
C GLU A 157 -9.19 11.76 15.47
N PHE A 158 -9.66 11.49 14.24
CA PHE A 158 -11.08 11.53 13.91
C PHE A 158 -11.87 10.48 14.70
N ARG A 159 -11.44 9.21 14.72
CA ARG A 159 -12.10 8.15 15.49
C ARG A 159 -12.09 8.40 16.98
N ARG A 160 -11.00 8.99 17.50
CA ARG A 160 -10.92 9.41 18.90
C ARG A 160 -12.00 10.43 19.22
N TYR A 161 -12.17 11.40 18.33
CA TYR A 161 -13.19 12.42 18.47
C TYR A 161 -14.61 11.81 18.46
N GLU A 162 -14.92 10.94 17.49
CA GLU A 162 -16.21 10.23 17.41
C GLU A 162 -16.50 9.40 18.67
N TYR A 163 -15.50 8.66 19.17
CA TYR A 163 -15.62 7.88 20.41
C TYR A 163 -15.95 8.76 21.61
N LEU A 164 -15.21 9.85 21.83
CA LEU A 164 -15.45 10.76 22.96
C LEU A 164 -16.83 11.43 22.88
N GLN A 165 -17.27 11.81 21.68
CA GLN A 165 -18.61 12.34 21.46
C GLN A 165 -19.68 11.31 21.77
N THR A 166 -19.51 10.07 21.28
CA THR A 166 -20.46 8.97 21.50
C THR A 166 -20.53 8.62 22.99
N ALA A 167 -19.41 8.64 23.70
CA ALA A 167 -19.36 8.45 25.14
C ALA A 167 -20.15 9.54 25.90
N ALA A 168 -20.06 10.80 25.46
CA ALA A 168 -20.84 11.89 26.05
C ALA A 168 -22.35 11.73 25.77
N LEU A 169 -22.72 11.37 24.54
CA LEU A 169 -24.11 11.09 24.17
C LEU A 169 -24.66 9.88 24.95
N ARG A 170 -23.84 8.87 25.20
CA ARG A 170 -24.23 7.68 25.96
C ARG A 170 -24.55 8.03 27.40
N LYS A 171 -23.75 8.90 28.02
CA LYS A 171 -24.01 9.44 29.37
C LYS A 171 -25.31 10.23 29.44
N ALA A 172 -25.68 10.92 28.35
CA ALA A 172 -26.95 11.63 28.22
C ALA A 172 -28.14 10.72 27.87
N GLY A 173 -27.93 9.41 27.67
CA GLY A 173 -28.98 8.47 27.27
C GLY A 173 -29.43 8.62 25.81
N ALA A 174 -28.68 9.34 24.98
CA ALA A 174 -29.05 9.64 23.59
C ALA A 174 -28.61 8.57 22.58
N VAL A 175 -27.68 7.68 22.97
CA VAL A 175 -27.18 6.56 22.16
C VAL A 175 -27.09 5.31 23.02
N SER A 176 -27.09 4.14 22.37
CA SER A 176 -27.00 2.82 22.97
C SER A 176 -25.58 2.43 23.39
N ASP A 177 -25.45 1.40 24.24
CA ASP A 177 -24.16 0.79 24.58
C ASP A 177 -23.45 0.21 23.36
N GLU A 178 -24.21 -0.32 22.40
CA GLU A 178 -23.70 -0.88 21.16
C GLU A 178 -23.05 0.20 20.28
N GLU A 179 -23.67 1.36 20.15
CA GLU A 179 -23.08 2.50 19.42
C GLU A 179 -21.77 2.96 20.05
N LEU A 180 -21.70 3.01 21.39
CA LEU A 180 -20.46 3.31 22.10
C LEU A 180 -19.39 2.24 21.89
N ALA A 181 -19.77 0.95 21.95
CA ALA A 181 -18.85 -0.16 21.74
C ALA A 181 -18.26 -0.16 20.33
N ARG A 182 -19.08 0.16 19.31
CA ARG A 182 -18.63 0.32 17.92
C ARG A 182 -17.68 1.50 17.77
N ALA A 183 -18.02 2.66 18.33
CA ALA A 183 -17.15 3.84 18.26
C ALA A 183 -15.78 3.57 18.92
N LYS A 184 -15.78 2.85 20.06
CA LYS A 184 -14.54 2.40 20.71
C LYS A 184 -13.74 1.46 19.81
N SER A 185 -14.38 0.44 19.24
CA SER A 185 -13.72 -0.53 18.35
C SER A 185 -13.07 0.14 17.14
N ASN A 186 -13.75 1.12 16.52
CA ASN A 186 -13.16 1.90 15.42
C ASN A 186 -11.94 2.72 15.86
N TYR A 187 -11.97 3.31 17.06
CA TYR A 187 -10.82 4.03 17.61
C TYR A 187 -9.65 3.10 17.93
N ASP A 188 -9.92 1.93 18.51
CA ASP A 188 -8.88 0.93 18.82
C ASP A 188 -8.21 0.44 17.53
N LEU A 189 -8.99 0.14 16.47
CA LEU A 189 -8.49 -0.24 15.15
C LEU A 189 -7.61 0.85 14.52
N ALA A 190 -8.07 2.10 14.53
CA ALA A 190 -7.29 3.22 13.99
C ALA A 190 -5.98 3.44 14.77
N SER A 191 -6.00 3.21 16.09
CA SER A 191 -4.81 3.27 16.94
C SER A 191 -3.83 2.14 16.64
N ALA A 192 -4.33 0.91 16.45
CA ALA A 192 -3.51 -0.23 16.07
C ALA A 192 -2.88 -0.05 14.69
N ASN A 193 -3.62 0.49 13.71
CA ASN A 193 -3.11 0.77 12.37
C ASN A 193 -1.95 1.80 12.39
N LEU A 194 -2.08 2.87 13.20
CA LEU A 194 -1.00 3.83 13.38
C LEU A 194 0.25 3.18 13.99
N ASN A 195 0.08 2.33 15.01
CA ASN A 195 1.18 1.63 15.66
C ASN A 195 1.88 0.65 14.71
N MET A 196 1.10 -0.07 13.88
CA MET A 196 1.62 -0.94 12.83
C MET A 196 2.46 -0.15 11.83
N SER A 197 1.95 1.01 11.37
CA SER A 197 2.65 1.89 10.42
C SER A 197 3.99 2.37 10.99
N ARG A 198 4.02 2.80 12.25
CA ARG A 198 5.25 3.23 12.95
C ARG A 198 6.25 2.10 13.13
N ALA A 199 5.79 0.93 13.59
CA ALA A 199 6.69 -0.21 13.79
C ALA A 199 7.31 -0.65 12.46
N ARG A 200 6.56 -0.59 11.35
CA ARG A 200 7.09 -0.87 10.02
C ARG A 200 8.11 0.18 9.56
N GLN A 201 7.83 1.45 9.79
CA GLN A 201 8.74 2.54 9.46
C GLN A 201 10.06 2.42 10.24
N GLU A 202 10.01 2.13 11.54
CA GLU A 202 11.20 1.90 12.38
C GLU A 202 12.04 0.74 11.85
N GLN A 203 11.39 -0.38 11.50
CA GLN A 203 12.06 -1.55 10.93
C GLN A 203 12.80 -1.20 9.63
N VAL A 204 12.13 -0.54 8.69
CA VAL A 204 12.71 -0.17 7.38
C VAL A 204 13.81 0.87 7.55
N ALA A 205 13.65 1.83 8.46
CA ALA A 205 14.64 2.87 8.72
C ALA A 205 15.96 2.28 9.27
N LEU A 206 15.88 1.34 10.22
CA LEU A 206 17.09 0.67 10.74
C LEU A 206 17.78 -0.14 9.64
N GLU A 207 17.01 -0.93 8.88
CA GLU A 207 17.57 -1.73 7.80
C GLU A 207 18.31 -0.86 6.79
N LEU A 208 17.71 0.28 6.40
CA LEU A 208 18.31 1.21 5.48
C LEU A 208 19.60 1.85 6.04
N ALA A 209 19.59 2.31 7.29
CA ALA A 209 20.76 2.92 7.92
C ALA A 209 21.96 1.95 7.96
N VAL A 210 21.69 0.67 8.23
CA VAL A 210 22.73 -0.37 8.27
C VAL A 210 23.23 -0.69 6.87
N ARG A 211 22.34 -0.80 5.88
CA ARG A 211 22.73 -1.01 4.48
C ARG A 211 23.54 0.16 3.89
N LYS A 212 23.28 1.40 4.35
CA LYS A 212 24.06 2.61 4.02
C LYS A 212 25.39 2.71 4.79
N GLY A 213 25.62 1.86 5.79
CA GLY A 213 26.78 1.95 6.67
C GLY A 213 26.73 3.13 7.65
N GLU A 214 25.58 3.78 7.81
CA GLU A 214 25.34 4.86 8.77
C GLU A 214 25.19 4.34 10.20
N GLN A 215 24.80 3.07 10.35
CA GLN A 215 24.64 2.38 11.62
C GLN A 215 25.28 1.00 11.58
N ALA A 216 25.89 0.56 12.69
CA ALA A 216 26.40 -0.79 12.82
C ALA A 216 25.26 -1.82 12.92
N PHE A 217 25.47 -3.00 12.35
CA PHE A 217 24.51 -4.10 12.47
C PHE A 217 24.50 -4.67 13.89
N GLU A 218 23.32 -4.68 14.51
CA GLU A 218 23.07 -5.26 15.84
C GLU A 218 21.92 -6.26 15.74
N ALA A 219 22.23 -7.57 15.73
CA ALA A 219 21.25 -8.62 15.49
C ALA A 219 20.02 -8.58 16.42
N ASN A 220 20.24 -8.22 17.69
CA ASN A 220 19.17 -8.09 18.67
C ASN A 220 18.25 -6.89 18.36
N ALA A 221 18.80 -5.76 17.92
CA ALA A 221 17.99 -4.59 17.55
C ALA A 221 17.09 -4.87 16.34
N PHE A 222 17.60 -5.60 15.35
CA PHE A 222 16.80 -6.06 14.21
C PHE A 222 15.71 -7.04 14.63
N ARG A 223 16.04 -8.01 15.49
CA ARG A 223 15.05 -8.97 16.01
C ARG A 223 13.94 -8.24 16.75
N ASP A 224 14.29 -7.32 17.63
CA ASP A 224 13.32 -6.56 18.45
C ASP A 224 12.38 -5.73 17.58
N LEU A 225 12.88 -5.06 16.53
CA LEU A 225 12.04 -4.30 15.61
C LEU A 225 11.16 -5.20 14.74
N LYS A 226 11.68 -6.33 14.22
CA LYS A 226 10.88 -7.32 13.49
C LYS A 226 9.74 -7.85 14.37
N LEU A 227 10.04 -8.25 15.60
CA LEU A 227 9.05 -8.73 16.56
C LEU A 227 8.03 -7.65 16.91
N ARG A 228 8.45 -6.39 17.06
CA ARG A 228 7.55 -5.25 17.30
C ARG A 228 6.60 -5.03 16.13
N ALA A 229 7.10 -5.08 14.90
CA ALA A 229 6.27 -4.93 13.69
C ALA A 229 5.21 -6.03 13.58
N VAL A 230 5.60 -7.29 13.77
CA VAL A 230 4.65 -8.42 13.74
C VAL A 230 3.66 -8.35 14.89
N ARG A 231 4.09 -8.00 16.12
CA ARG A 231 3.16 -7.79 17.25
C ARG A 231 2.15 -6.68 16.97
N ALA A 232 2.59 -5.58 16.35
CA ALA A 232 1.70 -4.47 16.02
C ALA A 232 0.65 -4.88 14.97
N ARG A 233 1.04 -5.67 13.96
CA ARG A 233 0.13 -6.24 12.96
C ARG A 233 -0.84 -7.24 13.59
N LEU A 234 -0.34 -8.16 14.41
CA LEU A 234 -1.17 -9.12 15.14
C LEU A 234 -2.25 -8.43 15.98
N VAL A 235 -1.90 -7.36 16.71
CA VAL A 235 -2.88 -6.58 17.49
C VAL A 235 -3.95 -5.96 16.59
N TYR A 236 -3.57 -5.44 15.42
CA TYR A 236 -4.53 -4.91 14.46
C TYR A 236 -5.47 -5.99 13.93
N ASP A 237 -4.93 -7.15 13.52
CA ASP A 237 -5.71 -8.26 12.95
C ASP A 237 -6.65 -8.90 13.99
N GLU A 238 -6.21 -9.01 15.25
CA GLU A 238 -7.05 -9.48 16.35
C GLU A 238 -8.24 -8.55 16.60
N LEU A 239 -8.02 -7.23 16.59
CA LEU A 239 -9.09 -6.23 16.70
C LEU A 239 -10.03 -6.26 15.49
N ALA A 240 -9.50 -6.48 14.29
CA ALA A 240 -10.29 -6.56 13.06
C ALA A 240 -11.19 -7.81 13.07
N ALA A 241 -10.64 -8.96 13.43
CA ALA A 241 -11.37 -10.21 13.60
C ALA A 241 -12.48 -10.06 14.67
N GLU A 242 -12.19 -9.39 15.78
CA GLU A 242 -13.19 -9.12 16.82
C GLU A 242 -14.32 -8.21 16.31
N ALA A 243 -13.99 -7.15 15.58
CA ALA A 243 -14.98 -6.24 14.99
C ALA A 243 -15.90 -6.97 14.00
N ILE A 244 -15.34 -7.84 13.14
CA ILE A 244 -16.12 -8.67 12.21
C ILE A 244 -17.01 -9.65 12.97
N ARG A 245 -16.49 -10.31 14.03
CA ARG A 245 -17.27 -11.23 14.86
C ARG A 245 -18.48 -10.55 15.47
N ARG A 246 -18.31 -9.36 16.06
CA ARG A 246 -19.42 -8.58 16.63
C ARG A 246 -20.48 -8.23 15.57
N ARG A 247 -20.06 -7.83 14.36
CA ARG A 247 -20.98 -7.57 13.23
C ARG A 247 -21.73 -8.83 12.81
N LEU A 248 -21.06 -9.97 12.74
CA LEU A 248 -21.68 -11.25 12.42
C LEU A 248 -22.72 -11.66 13.48
N ASP A 249 -22.43 -11.47 14.76
CA ASP A 249 -23.37 -11.79 15.83
C ASP A 249 -24.62 -10.91 15.78
N LEU A 250 -24.46 -9.61 15.54
CA LEU A 250 -25.60 -8.70 15.29
C LEU A 250 -26.40 -9.09 14.05
N ALA A 251 -25.73 -9.44 12.96
CA ALA A 251 -26.39 -9.88 11.73
C ALA A 251 -27.18 -11.17 11.97
N ARG A 252 -26.64 -12.12 12.76
CA ARG A 252 -27.36 -13.35 13.15
C ARG A 252 -28.61 -13.05 13.97
N GLU A 253 -28.53 -12.12 14.92
CA GLU A 253 -29.69 -11.69 15.70
C GLU A 253 -30.77 -11.05 14.83
N ARG A 254 -30.37 -10.21 13.87
CA ARG A 254 -31.28 -9.59 12.90
C ARG A 254 -31.90 -10.61 11.94
N ALA A 255 -31.11 -11.57 11.47
CA ALA A 255 -31.59 -12.66 10.63
C ALA A 255 -32.64 -13.53 11.35
N ARG A 256 -32.44 -13.83 12.64
CA ARG A 256 -33.47 -14.50 13.47
C ARG A 256 -34.79 -13.73 13.54
N ARG A 257 -34.76 -12.40 13.33
CA ARG A 257 -35.93 -11.51 13.28
C ARG A 257 -36.44 -11.27 11.84
N GLY A 258 -35.82 -11.91 10.83
CA GLY A 258 -36.17 -11.72 9.42
C GLY A 258 -35.73 -10.38 8.81
N LEU A 259 -34.78 -9.69 9.43
CA LEU A 259 -34.35 -8.33 9.04
C LEU A 259 -33.05 -8.29 8.21
N THR A 260 -32.43 -9.44 7.97
CA THR A 260 -31.12 -9.55 7.29
C THR A 260 -31.14 -10.73 6.31
N ALA A 261 -30.47 -10.57 5.17
CA ALA A 261 -30.34 -11.61 4.16
C ALA A 261 -29.25 -12.64 4.51
N ASN A 262 -29.43 -13.90 4.11
CA ASN A 262 -28.44 -14.96 4.34
C ASN A 262 -27.08 -14.67 3.68
N ALA A 263 -27.08 -13.96 2.54
CA ALA A 263 -25.85 -13.56 1.85
C ALA A 263 -24.94 -12.67 2.71
N GLU A 264 -25.52 -11.78 3.53
CA GLU A 264 -24.75 -10.92 4.45
C GLU A 264 -24.08 -11.76 5.54
N LEU A 265 -24.78 -12.78 6.06
CA LEU A 265 -24.22 -13.72 7.05
C LEU A 265 -23.06 -14.54 6.47
N GLU A 266 -23.21 -15.01 5.24
CA GLU A 266 -22.17 -15.76 4.53
C GLU A 266 -20.93 -14.90 4.28
N ALA A 267 -21.12 -13.67 3.80
CA ALA A 267 -20.03 -12.71 3.60
C ALA A 267 -19.28 -12.40 4.91
N LEU A 268 -20.00 -12.11 5.99
CA LEU A 268 -19.39 -11.83 7.29
C LEU A 268 -18.70 -13.06 7.90
N SER A 269 -19.26 -14.26 7.69
CA SER A 269 -18.65 -15.53 8.10
C SER A 269 -17.35 -15.80 7.34
N ALA A 270 -17.34 -15.58 6.02
CA ALA A 270 -16.14 -15.72 5.20
C ALA A 270 -15.06 -14.70 5.61
N ALA A 271 -15.44 -13.43 5.80
CA ALA A 271 -14.54 -12.39 6.26
C ALA A 271 -13.93 -12.72 7.64
N LEU A 272 -14.72 -13.27 8.56
CA LEU A 272 -14.22 -13.69 9.87
C LEU A 272 -13.20 -14.82 9.75
N LYS A 273 -13.47 -15.83 8.90
CA LYS A 273 -12.53 -16.93 8.66
C LYS A 273 -11.21 -16.43 8.08
N GLN A 274 -11.27 -15.48 7.14
CA GLN A 274 -10.08 -14.87 6.58
C GLN A 274 -9.27 -14.11 7.64
N ALA A 275 -9.91 -13.24 8.41
CA ALA A 275 -9.24 -12.49 9.47
C ALA A 275 -8.63 -13.41 10.55
N GLN A 276 -9.28 -14.53 10.86
CA GLN A 276 -8.72 -15.54 11.76
C GLN A 276 -7.50 -16.24 11.16
N ALA A 277 -7.49 -16.53 9.85
CA ALA A 277 -6.32 -17.08 9.19
C ALA A 277 -5.13 -16.11 9.19
N GLU A 278 -5.39 -14.80 9.02
CA GLU A 278 -4.37 -13.75 9.13
C GLU A 278 -3.77 -13.69 10.54
N VAL A 279 -4.60 -13.73 11.59
CA VAL A 279 -4.15 -13.80 12.99
C VAL A 279 -3.26 -15.03 13.26
N GLU A 280 -3.64 -16.22 12.76
CA GLU A 280 -2.84 -17.43 12.94
C GLU A 280 -1.53 -17.41 12.14
N ALA A 281 -1.54 -16.80 10.94
CA ALA A 281 -0.33 -16.58 10.16
C ALA A 281 0.65 -15.66 10.91
N ASP A 282 0.15 -14.59 11.53
CA ASP A 282 0.93 -13.65 12.32
C ASP A 282 1.52 -14.28 13.58
N ARG A 283 0.74 -15.13 14.27
CA ARG A 283 1.24 -15.91 15.42
C ARG A 283 2.36 -16.84 15.02
N THR A 284 2.18 -17.58 13.91
CA THR A 284 3.20 -18.47 13.36
C THR A 284 4.46 -17.69 12.97
N GLU A 285 4.30 -16.51 12.35
CA GLU A 285 5.42 -15.65 11.98
C GLU A 285 6.16 -15.11 13.22
N LEU A 286 5.45 -14.78 14.29
CA LEU A 286 6.04 -14.36 15.57
C LEU A 286 6.87 -15.48 16.21
N GLU A 287 6.38 -16.72 16.21
CA GLU A 287 7.12 -17.89 16.68
C GLU A 287 8.37 -18.16 15.81
N ARG A 288 8.23 -18.01 14.49
CA ARG A 288 9.35 -18.13 13.56
C ARG A 288 10.45 -17.10 13.87
N PHE A 289 10.08 -15.82 14.00
CA PHE A 289 11.06 -14.75 14.26
C PHE A 289 11.68 -14.80 15.66
N ALA A 290 10.96 -15.36 16.64
CA ALA A 290 11.53 -15.59 17.97
C ALA A 290 12.72 -16.56 17.92
N ASN A 291 12.70 -17.51 16.98
CA ASN A 291 13.70 -18.57 16.84
C ASN A 291 14.66 -18.35 15.65
N GLU A 292 14.50 -17.26 14.89
CA GLU A 292 15.30 -16.97 13.70
C GLU A 292 16.68 -16.39 14.05
N THR A 293 17.71 -16.89 13.38
CA THR A 293 19.04 -16.26 13.35
C THR A 293 18.97 -15.06 12.43
N ILE A 294 19.22 -13.86 12.97
CA ILE A 294 19.20 -12.63 12.17
C ILE A 294 20.56 -12.44 11.51
N GLU A 295 20.59 -12.52 10.20
CA GLU A 295 21.76 -12.20 9.39
C GLU A 295 21.83 -10.70 9.10
N PRO A 296 23.04 -10.14 8.92
CA PRO A 296 23.19 -8.75 8.50
C PRO A 296 22.56 -8.55 7.11
N PRO A 297 21.81 -7.45 6.91
CA PRO A 297 21.31 -7.14 5.58
C PRO A 297 22.50 -6.90 4.64
N PRO A 298 22.43 -7.34 3.38
CA PRO A 298 23.50 -7.10 2.43
C PRO A 298 23.68 -5.60 2.21
N PRO A 299 24.93 -5.09 2.05
CA PRO A 299 25.17 -3.69 1.76
C PRO A 299 24.46 -3.28 0.46
N LEU A 300 24.12 -1.99 0.33
CA LEU A 300 23.49 -1.50 -0.90
C LEU A 300 24.39 -1.81 -2.10
N ASN A 301 23.80 -2.45 -3.12
CA ASN A 301 24.53 -2.68 -4.36
C ASN A 301 24.89 -1.33 -5.01
N PRO A 302 26.14 -1.13 -5.48
CA PRO A 302 26.43 0.01 -6.35
C PRO A 302 25.56 -0.12 -7.61
N PRO A 303 25.13 0.99 -8.23
CA PRO A 303 24.31 0.94 -9.44
C PRO A 303 25.02 0.08 -10.48
N THR A 304 24.41 -1.05 -10.86
CA THR A 304 24.93 -1.93 -11.89
C THR A 304 24.82 -1.22 -13.23
N ASN A 305 25.93 -0.63 -13.66
CA ASN A 305 26.06 -0.03 -14.98
C ASN A 305 25.98 -1.16 -16.03
N PRO A 306 25.10 -1.10 -17.05
CA PRO A 306 25.18 -2.02 -18.19
C PRO A 306 26.34 -1.59 -19.09
N ALA A 307 27.57 -1.87 -18.66
CA ALA A 307 28.77 -1.61 -19.43
C ALA A 307 29.72 -2.81 -19.39
N ALA A 308 29.30 -3.92 -19.99
CA ALA A 308 30.23 -4.68 -20.79
C ALA A 308 30.12 -4.12 -22.22
N PRO A 309 31.19 -3.54 -22.81
CA PRO A 309 31.16 -3.16 -24.21
C PRO A 309 30.87 -4.42 -25.03
N VAL A 310 29.78 -4.39 -25.80
CA VAL A 310 29.53 -5.39 -26.84
C VAL A 310 30.79 -5.42 -27.70
N PRO A 311 31.55 -6.54 -27.76
CA PRO A 311 32.67 -6.62 -28.69
C PRO A 311 32.13 -6.38 -30.09
N PRO A 312 32.84 -5.63 -30.96
CA PRO A 312 32.33 -5.29 -32.28
C PRO A 312 31.90 -6.57 -32.98
N ARG A 313 30.62 -6.64 -33.35
CA ARG A 313 30.06 -7.70 -34.19
C ARG A 313 30.96 -7.81 -35.43
N THR A 314 31.76 -8.87 -35.50
CA THR A 314 32.37 -9.33 -36.72
C THR A 314 31.22 -9.60 -37.70
N GLN A 315 31.15 -8.79 -38.76
CA GLN A 315 30.25 -9.02 -39.86
C GLN A 315 30.61 -10.37 -40.52
N PRO A 316 29.68 -11.31 -40.70
CA PRO A 316 29.89 -12.40 -41.64
C PRO A 316 29.55 -11.90 -43.05
N ARG A 317 30.55 -11.42 -43.78
CA ARG A 317 30.63 -11.62 -45.25
C ARG A 317 31.19 -13.03 -45.43
N SER A 318 30.71 -13.93 -46.28
CA SER A 318 29.87 -13.84 -47.48
C SER A 318 29.49 -15.27 -47.85
N GLY A 319 28.32 -15.44 -48.48
CA GLY A 319 27.94 -16.69 -49.14
C GLY A 319 28.84 -17.04 -50.34
N PRO A 320 28.66 -18.24 -50.90
CA PRO A 320 29.60 -18.87 -51.81
C PRO A 320 29.31 -18.48 -53.26
N ASP A 321 30.35 -18.20 -54.05
CA ASP A 321 30.26 -18.25 -55.50
C ASP A 321 31.45 -19.03 -56.08
N THR A 322 31.09 -20.14 -56.71
CA THR A 322 31.91 -20.98 -57.57
C THR A 322 32.35 -20.25 -58.84
N ALA A 323 33.65 -20.28 -59.09
CA ALA A 323 34.36 -20.30 -60.38
C ALA A 323 33.66 -19.78 -61.64
N THR A 324 34.27 -18.80 -62.33
CA THR A 324 34.94 -19.06 -63.63
C THR A 324 35.91 -17.93 -64.01
N HIS A 325 36.97 -18.32 -64.72
CA HIS A 325 38.06 -17.53 -65.31
C HIS A 325 37.64 -16.36 -66.22
N VAL A 326 38.56 -15.38 -66.36
CA VAL A 326 39.15 -14.79 -67.60
C VAL A 326 39.62 -13.37 -67.24
N SER A 327 40.92 -13.18 -66.98
CA SER A 327 41.94 -12.65 -67.90
C SER A 327 41.99 -11.13 -67.99
N SER A 328 43.23 -10.63 -67.95
CA SER A 328 43.74 -9.38 -68.53
C SER A 328 43.94 -8.19 -67.58
N SER A 329 45.21 -8.11 -67.14
CA SER A 329 46.05 -6.97 -66.72
C SER A 329 45.85 -5.64 -67.49
N PRO A 330 46.69 -4.61 -67.27
CA PRO A 330 46.91 -3.75 -66.08
C PRO A 330 46.81 -2.25 -66.48
N ARG A 331 47.32 -1.34 -65.61
CA ARG A 331 47.70 0.08 -65.87
C ARG A 331 46.54 1.10 -65.88
N LEU A 332 46.67 2.35 -65.43
CA LEU A 332 47.82 3.24 -65.16
C LEU A 332 47.34 4.40 -64.26
N ASN A 333 48.31 5.07 -63.63
CA ASN A 333 48.20 6.37 -62.95
C ASN A 333 47.57 7.47 -63.81
N GLY A 334 46.94 8.43 -63.12
CA GLY A 334 46.55 9.75 -63.62
C GLY A 334 45.90 10.54 -62.50
#